data_AF-A0A151B982-F1
#
_entry.id   AF-A0A151B982-F1
#
_cell.length_a   1.000
_cell.length_b   1.000
_cell.length_c   1.000
_cell.angle_alpha   90.00
_cell.angle_beta   90.00
_cell.angle_gamma   90.00
#
_symmetry.space_group_name_H-M   'P 1'
#
loop_
_entity.id
_entity.type
_entity.pdbx_description
1 polymer ?
#
loop_
_entity_poly.entity_id
_entity_poly.type
_entity_poly.pdbx_seq_one_letter_code
_entity_poly.pdbx_strand_id
1 'polypeptide(L)'
;MEAFIDSNIILKYLEGDPRAKKILDIVDVGFINPIVVSEVLYGYIRLMTGFKSYDLKKKFPSLTLELKPIYESLRFYTLAFSV
;
A
#
# COMPACT_ATOMS: atom_id res chain seq x y z
N MET A 1 -20.09 -3.12 -0.58
CA MET A 1 -19.80 -2.32 0.63
C MET A 1 -18.75 -1.29 0.31
N GLU A 2 -18.91 -0.06 0.80
CA GLU A 2 -17.85 0.95 0.71
C GLU A 2 -16.99 0.90 1.97
N ALA A 3 -15.66 0.98 1.84
CA ALA A 3 -14.76 0.90 2.98
C ALA A 3 -13.47 1.68 2.75
N PHE A 4 -12.99 2.33 3.82
CA PHE A 4 -11.60 2.77 3.89
C PHE A 4 -10.69 1.55 4.11
N ILE A 5 -9.66 1.42 3.28
CA ILE A 5 -8.75 0.28 3.30
C ILE A 5 -7.44 0.71 3.98
N ASP A 6 -7.11 0.04 5.07
CA ASP A 6 -5.86 0.27 5.79
C ASP A 6 -4.64 -0.37 5.10
N SER A 7 -3.46 0.19 5.33
CA SER A 7 -2.19 -0.29 4.74
C SER A 7 -1.91 -1.76 5.10
N ASN A 8 -2.29 -2.19 6.30
CA ASN A 8 -2.11 -3.57 6.75
C ASN A 8 -2.86 -4.60 5.90
N ILE A 9 -4.06 -4.28 5.42
CA ILE A 9 -4.84 -5.19 4.56
C ILE A 9 -4.17 -5.31 3.20
N ILE A 10 -3.69 -4.20 2.64
CA ILE A 10 -2.98 -4.19 1.37
C ILE A 10 -1.67 -4.97 1.47
N LEU A 11 -0.87 -4.74 2.52
CA LEU A 11 0.39 -5.46 2.73
C LEU A 11 0.17 -6.97 2.85
N LYS A 12 -0.82 -7.40 3.65
CA LYS A 12 -1.16 -8.83 3.77
C LYS A 12 -1.66 -9.43 2.47
N TYR A 13 -2.40 -8.67 1.66
CA TYR A 13 -2.82 -9.10 0.34
C TYR A 13 -1.61 -9.32 -0.59
N LEU A 14 -0.63 -8.39 -0.58
CA LEU A 14 0.61 -8.51 -1.33
C LEU A 14 1.49 -9.69 -0.86
N GLU A 15 1.43 -10.05 0.42
CA GLU A 15 2.05 -11.26 0.98
C GLU A 15 1.32 -12.55 0.59
N GLY A 16 0.14 -12.46 -0.04
CA GLY A 16 -0.68 -13.60 -0.44
C GLY A 16 -1.60 -14.14 0.66
N ASP A 17 -1.91 -13.39 1.71
CA ASP A 17 -2.85 -13.82 2.76
C ASP A 17 -4.27 -13.96 2.17
N PRO A 18 -4.85 -15.17 2.15
CA PRO A 18 -6.17 -15.40 1.56
C PRO A 18 -7.30 -14.70 2.33
N ARG A 19 -7.10 -14.33 3.59
CA ARG A 19 -8.09 -13.56 4.38
C ARG A 19 -8.13 -12.11 3.94
N ALA A 20 -6.97 -11.51 3.66
CA ALA A 20 -6.88 -10.15 3.14
C ALA A 20 -7.56 -10.07 1.76
N LYS A 21 -7.33 -11.07 0.89
CA LYS A 21 -8.05 -11.20 -0.37
C LYS A 21 -9.57 -11.24 -0.17
N LYS A 22 -10.07 -12.11 0.72
CA LYS A 22 -11.52 -12.19 1.01
C LYS A 22 -12.11 -10.86 1.52
N ILE A 23 -11.36 -10.10 2.32
CA ILE A 23 -11.79 -8.78 2.80
C ILE A 23 -11.88 -7.80 1.62
N LEU A 24 -10.90 -7.82 0.73
CA LEU A 24 -10.89 -6.94 -0.44
C LEU A 24 -11.97 -7.32 -1.46
N ASP A 25 -12.27 -8.62 -1.61
CA ASP A 25 -13.30 -9.12 -2.53
C ASP A 25 -14.75 -8.72 -2.13
N ILE A 26 -15.00 -8.34 -0.87
CA ILE A 26 -16.32 -7.87 -0.41
C ILE A 26 -16.46 -6.34 -0.42
N VAL A 27 -15.38 -5.62 -0.74
CA VAL A 27 -15.38 -4.16 -0.86
C VAL A 27 -15.70 -3.79 -2.30
N ASP A 28 -16.88 -3.18 -2.51
CA ASP A 28 -17.31 -2.72 -3.83
C ASP A 28 -16.61 -1.40 -4.19
N VAL A 29 -16.40 -0.53 -3.19
CA VAL A 29 -15.73 0.76 -3.34
C VAL A 29 -14.70 0.92 -2.24
N GLY A 30 -13.42 0.94 -2.62
CA GLY A 30 -12.29 1.16 -1.73
C GLY A 30 -11.85 2.62 -1.69
N PHE A 31 -11.50 3.10 -0.50
CA PHE A 31 -10.84 4.39 -0.31
C PHE A 31 -9.50 4.19 0.38
N ILE A 32 -8.45 4.80 -0.15
CA ILE A 32 -7.16 4.96 0.54
C ILE A 32 -6.70 6.41 0.42
N ASN A 33 -5.84 6.83 1.35
CA ASN A 33 -5.27 8.17 1.35
C ASN A 33 -3.75 8.11 1.05
N PRO A 34 -3.08 9.25 0.84
CA PRO A 34 -1.64 9.28 0.55
C PRO A 34 -0.76 8.73 1.69
N ILE A 35 -1.26 8.73 2.93
CA ILE A 35 -0.56 8.14 4.08
C ILE A 35 -0.51 6.62 3.91
N VAL A 36 -1.65 5.99 3.62
CA VAL A 36 -1.74 4.54 3.34
C VAL A 36 -0.81 4.14 2.20
N VAL A 37 -0.77 4.93 1.12
CA VAL A 37 0.15 4.68 -0.01
C VAL A 37 1.61 4.72 0.44
N SER A 38 1.97 5.71 1.28
CA SER A 38 3.33 5.84 1.81
C SER A 38 3.70 4.67 2.72
N GLU A 39 2.76 4.19 3.54
CA GLU A 39 2.96 3.03 4.42
C GLU A 39 3.09 1.72 3.64
N VAL A 40 2.25 1.51 2.63
CA VAL A 40 2.32 0.34 1.75
C VAL A 40 3.66 0.33 1.01
N LEU A 41 4.09 1.46 0.46
CA LEU A 41 5.38 1.57 -0.22
C LEU A 41 6.55 1.30 0.73
N TYR A 42 6.53 1.89 1.92
CA TYR A 42 7.57 1.66 2.92
C TYR A 42 7.60 0.20 3.39
N GLY A 43 6.42 -0.39 3.63
CA GLY A 43 6.27 -1.80 3.97
C GLY A 43 6.80 -2.72 2.86
N TYR A 44 6.44 -2.46 1.61
CA TYR A 44 6.91 -3.21 0.46
C TYR A 44 8.43 -3.15 0.31
N ILE A 45 9.04 -1.96 0.42
CA ILE A 45 10.51 -1.81 0.36
C ILE A 45 11.17 -2.62 1.47
N ARG A 46 10.62 -2.61 2.69
CA ARG A 46 11.13 -3.43 3.80
C ARG A 46 11.05 -4.92 3.50
N LEU A 47 9.90 -5.39 2.98
CA LEU A 47 9.70 -6.80 2.64
C LEU A 47 10.67 -7.25 1.54
N MET A 48 10.85 -6.44 0.49
CA MET A 48 11.71 -6.76 -0.65
C MET A 48 13.20 -6.69 -0.33
N THR A 49 13.61 -5.82 0.60
CA THR A 49 15.04 -5.64 0.95
C THR A 49 15.47 -6.42 2.18
N GLY A 50 14.54 -6.88 3.01
CA GLY A 50 14.81 -7.47 4.32
C GLY A 50 15.35 -6.48 5.36
N PHE A 51 15.43 -5.19 5.04
CA PHE A 51 15.96 -4.18 5.95
C PHE A 51 14.96 -3.81 7.05
N LYS A 52 15.50 -3.53 8.24
CA LYS A 52 14.71 -2.93 9.32
C LYS A 52 14.46 -1.45 9.01
N SER A 53 13.44 -0.88 9.64
CA SER A 53 13.05 0.51 9.44
C SER A 53 14.20 1.50 9.68
N TYR A 54 15.03 1.22 10.69
CA TYR A 54 16.22 2.00 11.04
C TYR A 54 17.28 1.97 9.93
N ASP A 55 17.54 0.80 9.35
CA ASP A 55 18.56 0.63 8.29
C ASP A 55 18.15 1.39 7.03
N LEU A 56 16.87 1.32 6.66
CA LEU A 56 16.35 2.06 5.51
C LEU A 56 16.50 3.56 5.69
N LYS A 57 16.14 4.12 6.86
CA LYS A 57 16.26 5.56 7.11
C LYS A 57 17.71 6.03 7.07
N LYS A 58 18.65 5.20 7.53
CA LYS A 58 20.08 5.51 7.49
C LYS A 58 20.64 5.46 6.07
N LYS A 59 20.22 4.47 5.28
CA LYS A 59 20.74 4.22 3.94
C LYS A 59 20.09 5.10 2.87
N PHE A 60 18.82 5.44 3.06
CA PHE A 60 18.00 6.25 2.16
C PHE A 60 17.29 7.34 2.97
N PRO A 61 18.00 8.40 3.39
CA PRO A 61 17.43 9.48 4.21
C PRO A 61 16.34 10.27 3.48
N SER A 62 16.43 10.34 2.15
CA SER A 62 15.37 10.83 1.27
C SER A 62 15.28 9.93 0.05
N LEU A 63 14.05 9.73 -0.44
CA LEU A 63 13.78 8.96 -1.63
C LEU A 63 12.79 9.75 -2.47
N THR A 64 13.23 10.20 -3.65
CA THR A 64 12.33 10.80 -4.63
C THR A 64 11.84 9.68 -5.53
N LEU A 65 10.55 9.36 -5.44
CA LEU A 65 9.91 8.33 -6.24
C LEU A 65 8.76 8.91 -7.04
N GLU A 66 8.62 8.46 -8.28
CA GLU A 66 7.38 8.66 -9.02
C GLU A 66 6.31 7.74 -8.43
N LEU A 67 5.31 8.31 -7.77
CA LEU A 67 4.27 7.54 -7.08
C LEU A 67 3.16 7.06 -8.03
N LYS A 68 3.07 7.61 -9.25
CA LYS A 68 2.02 7.30 -10.22
C LYS A 68 1.84 5.79 -10.46
N PRO A 69 2.89 4.98 -10.66
CA PRO A 69 2.74 3.54 -10.83
C PRO A 69 2.13 2.82 -9.61
N ILE A 70 2.37 3.34 -8.41
CA ILE A 70 1.82 2.78 -7.17
C ILE A 70 0.32 3.06 -7.09
N TYR A 71 -0.10 4.30 -7.37
CA TYR A 71 -1.51 4.66 -7.45
C TYR A 71 -2.24 3.86 -8.53
N GLU A 72 -1.63 3.66 -9.70
CA GLU A 72 -2.19 2.82 -10.77
C GLU A 72 -2.31 1.34 -10.36
N SER A 73 -1.33 0.82 -9.63
CA SER A 73 -1.38 -0.57 -9.13
C SER A 73 -2.45 -0.78 -8.06
N LEU A 74 -2.69 0.25 -7.24
CA LEU A 74 -3.71 0.25 -6.21
C LEU A 74 -5.08 0.76 -6.71
N ARG A 75 -5.23 1.04 -8.01
CA ARG A 75 -6.44 1.63 -8.60
C ARG A 75 -7.73 0.86 -8.34
N PHE A 76 -7.61 -0.46 -8.21
CA PHE A 76 -8.73 -1.34 -7.92
C PHE A 76 -9.33 -1.10 -6.52
N TYR A 77 -8.59 -0.38 -5.67
CA TYR A 77 -8.94 -0.02 -4.30
C TYR A 77 -9.04 1.50 -4.07
N THR A 78 -8.92 2.32 -5.13
CA THR A 78 -9.07 3.77 -5.08
C THR A 78 -10.19 4.26 -5.99
N LEU A 79 -11.26 4.75 -5.39
CA LEU A 79 -12.15 5.73 -6.02
C LEU A 79 -12.07 7.06 -5.26
N ALA A 80 -10.91 7.71 -5.29
CA ALA A 80 -10.77 9.07 -4.78
C ALA A 80 -9.49 9.80 -5.24
N PHE A 81 -9.07 9.67 -6.51
CA PHE A 81 -8.11 10.63 -7.07
C PHE A 81 -8.46 10.91 -8.53
N SER A 82 -9.44 11.79 -8.73
CA SER A 82 -9.49 12.63 -9.93
C SER A 82 -8.39 13.68 -9.78
N VAL A 83 -7.21 13.38 -10.31
CA VAL A 83 -6.20 14.40 -10.62
C VAL A 83 -6.06 14.45 -12.13
#